data_AF-A0A0L8FKK7-F1
#
_entry.id   AF-A0A0L8FKK7-F1
#
_cell.length_a   1.000
_cell.length_b   1.000
_cell.length_c   1.000
_cell.angle_alpha   90.00
_cell.angle_beta   90.00
_cell.angle_gamma   90.00
#
_symmetry.space_group_name_H-M   'P 1'
#
loop_
_entity.id
_entity.type
_entity.pdbx_description
1 polymer ?
#
loop_
_entity_poly.entity_id
_entity_poly.type
_entity_poly.pdbx_seq_one_letter_code
_entity_poly.pdbx_strand_id
1 'polypeptide(L)'
;NVVTGFTTRSVFKERKRLESALLLGLKNTLGGVCCSRGCTPDENVNNSTDITMPLGENVCLEGCKPRINCTEEDYGMFVDVRYFQLGPVDIPDDLDQSFLNTLILKAGAERQKHFQAAKLVRKETEQKVKNFENHAAEILESAKSDSKLITETMDANASFIVESARIIGLKNLYSTLNLTDMRQRNKFDYLRSLQKVNDLRLTIGYNQKISGSFPKV
;
A
#
# COMPACT_ATOMS: atom_id res chain seq x y z
N ASN A 1 17.17 -52.30 2.47
CA ASN A 1 16.67 -50.91 2.59
C ASN A 1 16.16 -50.41 1.25
N VAL A 2 14.91 -50.72 0.92
CA VAL A 2 14.24 -50.13 -0.25
C VAL A 2 13.74 -48.76 0.19
N VAL A 3 14.36 -47.71 -0.33
CA VAL A 3 13.89 -46.33 -0.16
C VAL A 3 12.63 -46.19 -1.00
N THR A 4 11.45 -46.30 -0.40
CA THR A 4 10.20 -45.93 -1.06
C THR A 4 10.21 -44.42 -1.24
N GLY A 5 10.52 -43.93 -2.45
CA GLY A 5 10.58 -42.51 -2.81
C GLY A 5 9.22 -41.78 -2.82
N PHE A 6 8.18 -42.35 -2.22
CA PHE A 6 6.82 -41.84 -2.24
C PHE A 6 6.33 -41.57 -0.81
N THR A 7 5.89 -40.34 -0.56
CA THR A 7 5.24 -39.93 0.69
C THR A 7 3.74 -40.23 0.61
N THR A 8 3.03 -40.33 1.75
CA THR A 8 1.56 -40.52 1.79
C THR A 8 0.82 -39.53 0.90
N ARG A 9 1.29 -38.27 0.84
CA ARG A 9 0.78 -37.22 -0.06
C ARG A 9 0.87 -37.56 -1.56
N SER A 10 1.94 -38.25 -1.98
CA SER A 10 2.11 -38.70 -3.37
C SER A 10 1.24 -39.92 -3.70
N VAL A 11 0.89 -40.74 -2.71
CA VAL A 11 -0.07 -41.84 -2.89
C VAL A 11 -1.47 -41.29 -3.21
N PHE A 12 -1.89 -40.20 -2.55
CA PHE A 12 -3.20 -39.57 -2.81
C PHE A 12 -3.27 -38.81 -4.13
N LYS A 13 -2.26 -37.99 -4.43
CA LYS A 13 -2.31 -37.10 -5.61
C LYS A 13 -1.88 -37.80 -6.90
N GLU A 14 -0.99 -38.79 -6.80
CA GLU A 14 -0.32 -39.43 -7.95
C GLU A 14 -0.47 -40.96 -7.91
N ARG A 15 -1.60 -41.48 -7.41
CA ARG A 15 -1.89 -42.93 -7.34
C ARG A 15 -1.60 -43.65 -8.65
N LYS A 16 -2.11 -43.11 -9.76
CA LYS A 16 -1.91 -43.68 -11.11
C LYS A 16 -0.44 -43.81 -11.50
N ARG A 17 0.38 -42.84 -11.09
CA ARG A 17 1.82 -42.84 -11.37
C ARG A 17 2.58 -43.83 -10.49
N LEU A 18 2.14 -44.00 -9.25
CA LEU A 18 2.73 -44.97 -8.33
C LEU A 18 2.39 -46.40 -8.77
N GLU A 19 1.13 -46.63 -9.16
CA GLU A 19 0.68 -47.91 -9.72
C GLU A 19 1.44 -48.24 -11.01
N SER A 20 1.61 -47.28 -11.94
CA SER A 20 2.36 -47.53 -13.17
C SER A 20 3.84 -47.82 -12.92
N ALA A 21 4.48 -47.12 -11.99
CA ALA A 21 5.88 -47.36 -11.61
C ALA A 21 6.08 -48.72 -10.93
N LEU A 22 5.15 -49.12 -10.06
CA LEU A 22 5.19 -50.42 -9.39
C LEU A 22 4.95 -51.57 -10.38
N LEU A 23 4.01 -51.39 -11.31
CA LEU A 23 3.76 -52.33 -12.40
C LEU A 23 4.99 -52.49 -13.31
N LEU A 24 5.67 -51.40 -13.64
CA LEU A 24 6.92 -51.45 -14.42
C LEU A 24 8.03 -52.19 -13.65
N GLY A 25 8.15 -51.94 -12.34
CA GLY A 25 9.07 -52.66 -11.48
C GLY A 25 8.80 -54.16 -11.44
N LEU A 26 7.53 -54.57 -11.27
CA LEU A 26 7.13 -55.98 -11.29
C LEU A 26 7.37 -56.64 -12.64
N LYS A 27 7.09 -55.93 -13.75
CA LYS A 27 7.37 -56.44 -15.10
C LYS A 27 8.86 -56.69 -15.30
N ASN A 28 9.72 -55.81 -14.80
CA ASN A 28 11.17 -55.96 -14.91
C ASN A 28 11.71 -57.11 -14.03
N THR A 29 11.14 -57.35 -12.85
CA THR A 29 11.61 -58.44 -11.96
C THR A 29 11.09 -59.81 -12.36
N LEU A 30 9.87 -59.91 -12.89
CA LEU A 30 9.23 -61.18 -13.23
C LEU A 30 9.36 -61.56 -14.71
N GLY A 31 9.64 -60.60 -15.59
CA GLY A 31 9.70 -60.77 -17.04
C GLY A 31 10.92 -61.55 -17.55
N GLY A 32 11.95 -61.77 -16.72
CA GLY A 32 13.21 -62.37 -17.16
C GLY A 32 13.94 -61.52 -18.21
N VAL A 33 14.98 -62.07 -18.84
CA VAL A 33 15.81 -61.35 -19.84
C VAL A 33 15.30 -61.57 -21.27
N CYS A 34 14.39 -62.52 -21.45
CA CYS A 34 13.88 -62.96 -22.75
C CYS A 34 12.55 -62.34 -23.15
N CYS A 35 12.25 -62.28 -24.45
CA CYS A 35 11.06 -61.56 -24.93
C CYS A 35 9.79 -62.43 -24.92
N SER A 36 8.66 -61.77 -24.68
CA SER A 36 7.33 -62.41 -24.72
C SER A 36 6.99 -62.92 -26.13
N ARG A 37 6.04 -63.86 -26.24
CA ARG A 37 5.62 -64.41 -27.54
C ARG A 37 4.95 -63.32 -28.39
N GLY A 38 5.44 -63.13 -29.62
CA GLY A 38 4.91 -62.11 -30.55
C GLY A 38 5.53 -60.73 -30.38
N CYS A 39 6.68 -60.65 -29.73
CA CYS A 39 7.43 -59.43 -29.46
C CYS A 39 8.67 -59.41 -30.36
N THR A 40 8.68 -58.59 -31.41
CA THR A 40 9.86 -58.39 -32.26
C THR A 40 10.67 -57.23 -31.68
N PRO A 41 11.97 -57.40 -31.37
CA PRO A 41 12.79 -56.27 -30.99
C PRO A 41 12.95 -55.39 -32.22
N ASP A 42 12.26 -54.25 -32.26
CA ASP A 42 12.61 -53.20 -33.21
C ASP A 42 13.99 -52.69 -32.79
N GLU A 43 15.02 -53.04 -33.57
CA GLU A 43 16.41 -52.62 -33.36
C GLU A 43 16.61 -51.09 -33.52
N ASN A 44 15.54 -50.31 -33.74
CA ASN A 44 15.61 -48.90 -34.11
C ASN A 44 14.74 -47.94 -33.26
N VAL A 45 14.25 -48.33 -32.08
CA VAL A 45 13.59 -47.37 -31.17
C VAL A 45 14.49 -47.09 -29.96
N ASN A 46 15.58 -46.37 -30.23
CA ASN A 46 16.33 -45.73 -29.17
C ASN A 46 15.62 -44.40 -28.86
N ASN A 47 15.01 -44.32 -27.67
CA ASN A 47 14.50 -43.10 -27.04
C ASN A 47 13.07 -42.66 -27.42
N SER A 48 12.07 -43.53 -27.29
CA SER A 48 10.68 -43.11 -27.12
C SER A 48 10.40 -42.90 -25.63
N THR A 49 10.57 -41.67 -25.13
CA THR A 49 10.20 -41.28 -23.76
C THR A 49 8.69 -41.03 -23.55
N ASP A 50 7.86 -41.27 -24.57
CA ASP A 50 6.41 -41.11 -24.45
C ASP A 50 5.74 -42.43 -24.06
N ILE A 51 5.56 -42.59 -22.74
CA ILE A 51 4.73 -43.65 -22.15
C ILE A 51 3.26 -43.17 -22.20
N THR A 52 2.71 -43.02 -23.40
CA THR A 52 1.26 -43.09 -23.61
C THR A 52 0.93 -44.51 -24.04
N MET A 53 0.62 -45.35 -23.05
CA MET A 53 0.33 -46.77 -23.27
C MET A 53 -1.07 -46.97 -23.86
N PRO A 54 -1.23 -47.55 -25.07
CA PRO A 54 -2.39 -48.35 -25.35
C PRO A 54 -2.21 -49.71 -24.67
N LEU A 55 -3.10 -50.02 -23.72
CA LEU A 55 -3.29 -51.38 -23.20
C LEU A 55 -3.68 -52.28 -24.38
N GLY A 56 -2.77 -53.11 -24.88
CA GLY A 56 -3.17 -54.15 -25.84
C GLY A 56 -2.07 -54.79 -26.67
N GLU A 57 -0.91 -54.17 -26.81
CA GLU A 57 0.09 -54.65 -27.79
C GLU A 57 1.42 -55.03 -27.11
N ASN A 58 2.05 -56.09 -27.61
CA ASN A 58 3.22 -56.74 -27.00
C ASN A 58 4.46 -55.83 -27.08
N VAL A 59 4.60 -54.88 -26.15
CA VAL A 59 5.78 -54.02 -26.07
C VAL A 59 6.90 -54.73 -25.31
N CYS A 60 8.02 -54.96 -26.02
CA CYS A 60 9.22 -55.60 -25.49
C CYS A 60 9.97 -54.63 -24.56
N LEU A 61 10.60 -55.16 -23.51
CA LEU A 61 11.50 -54.36 -22.66
C LEU A 61 12.76 -53.99 -23.46
N GLU A 62 13.28 -52.78 -23.25
CA GLU A 62 14.56 -52.35 -23.80
C GLU A 62 15.68 -53.32 -23.35
N GLY A 63 16.47 -53.85 -24.29
CA GLY A 63 17.57 -54.79 -24.00
C GLY A 63 17.20 -56.27 -23.89
N CYS A 64 16.00 -56.64 -24.34
CA CYS A 64 15.49 -58.00 -24.28
C CYS A 64 16.12 -58.94 -25.34
N LYS A 65 16.51 -60.17 -24.93
CA LYS A 65 17.07 -61.17 -25.86
C LYS A 65 15.97 -61.85 -26.70
N PRO A 66 16.20 -62.06 -28.01
CA PRO A 66 15.25 -62.79 -28.85
C PRO A 66 15.10 -64.24 -28.35
N ARG A 67 13.86 -64.73 -28.32
CA ARG A 67 13.47 -66.02 -27.72
C ARG A 67 14.26 -67.23 -28.24
N ILE A 68 14.81 -67.13 -29.44
CA ILE A 68 15.61 -68.18 -30.09
C ILE A 68 16.93 -68.41 -29.33
N ASN A 69 17.49 -67.38 -28.72
CA ASN A 69 18.77 -67.42 -28.00
C ASN A 69 18.60 -67.55 -26.48
N CYS A 70 17.41 -67.96 -26.02
CA CYS A 70 17.06 -68.04 -24.61
C CYS A 70 17.17 -69.47 -24.09
N THR A 71 17.91 -69.66 -22.99
CA THR A 71 17.98 -70.94 -22.26
C THR A 71 16.82 -71.06 -21.27
N GLU A 72 16.57 -72.27 -20.73
CA GLU A 72 15.47 -72.52 -19.79
C GLU A 72 15.51 -71.62 -18.54
N GLU A 73 16.71 -71.17 -18.14
CA GLU A 73 16.93 -70.27 -17.00
C GLU A 73 16.62 -68.79 -17.29
N ASP A 74 16.62 -68.39 -18.57
CA ASP A 74 16.37 -67.02 -18.99
C ASP A 74 14.86 -66.71 -19.17
N TYR A 75 14.00 -67.73 -19.10
CA TYR A 75 12.55 -67.57 -19.20
C TYR A 75 11.96 -67.01 -17.91
N GLY A 76 11.49 -65.76 -17.97
CA GLY A 76 10.64 -65.20 -16.93
C GLY A 76 9.24 -65.81 -16.94
N MET A 77 8.56 -65.70 -15.80
CA MET A 77 7.12 -65.90 -15.76
C MET A 77 6.50 -64.63 -16.35
N PHE A 78 6.22 -64.65 -17.66
CA PHE A 78 5.56 -63.54 -18.38
C PHE A 78 4.11 -63.37 -17.91
N VAL A 79 3.94 -62.93 -16.66
CA VAL A 79 2.64 -62.74 -16.04
C VAL A 79 2.04 -61.45 -16.57
N ASP A 80 0.81 -61.53 -17.09
CA ASP A 80 0.02 -60.35 -17.41
C ASP A 80 -0.49 -59.76 -16.10
N VAL A 81 0.13 -58.66 -15.68
CA VAL A 81 -0.03 -58.03 -14.36
C VAL A 81 -1.31 -57.17 -14.29
N ARG A 82 -2.28 -57.35 -15.22
CA ARG A 82 -3.58 -56.64 -15.24
C ARG A 82 -4.37 -56.71 -13.93
N TYR A 83 -4.06 -57.67 -13.06
CA TYR A 83 -4.78 -57.91 -11.81
C TYR A 83 -4.06 -57.41 -10.53
N PHE A 84 -2.84 -56.87 -10.61
CA PHE A 84 -2.23 -56.23 -9.44
C PHE A 84 -2.69 -54.78 -9.33
N GLN A 85 -3.92 -54.62 -8.82
CA GLN A 85 -4.38 -53.33 -8.33
C GLN A 85 -3.97 -53.20 -6.87
N LEU A 86 -3.45 -52.03 -6.48
CA LEU A 86 -3.29 -51.74 -5.07
C LEU A 86 -4.69 -51.78 -4.43
N GLY A 87 -4.86 -52.63 -3.42
CA GLY A 87 -6.09 -52.68 -2.63
C GLY A 87 -6.41 -51.31 -2.02
N PRO A 88 -7.64 -51.08 -1.56
CA PRO A 88 -7.96 -49.86 -0.84
C PRO A 88 -7.04 -49.77 0.38
N VAL A 89 -6.27 -48.69 0.46
CA VAL A 89 -5.52 -48.35 1.67
C VAL A 89 -6.55 -47.81 2.64
N ASP A 90 -6.84 -48.56 3.70
CA ASP A 90 -7.68 -48.11 4.80
C ASP A 90 -6.87 -47.13 5.65
N ILE A 91 -7.32 -45.88 5.67
CA ILE A 91 -6.67 -44.81 6.40
C ILE A 91 -7.57 -44.50 7.58
N PRO A 92 -7.07 -44.62 8.82
CA PRO A 92 -7.89 -44.35 9.99
C PRO A 92 -8.33 -42.88 9.98
N ASP A 93 -9.62 -42.66 10.26
CA ASP A 93 -10.26 -41.34 10.29
C ASP A 93 -9.49 -40.31 11.14
N ASP A 94 -8.79 -40.78 12.18
CA ASP A 94 -7.97 -39.94 13.06
C ASP A 94 -6.83 -39.20 12.32
N LEU A 95 -6.22 -39.84 11.32
CA LEU A 95 -5.14 -39.23 10.53
C LEU A 95 -5.69 -38.16 9.58
N ASP A 96 -6.86 -38.41 9.00
CA ASP A 96 -7.55 -37.46 8.13
C ASP A 96 -8.00 -36.23 8.92
N GLN A 97 -8.58 -36.43 10.11
CA GLN A 97 -8.96 -35.32 10.98
C GLN A 97 -7.75 -34.51 11.43
N SER A 98 -6.66 -35.16 11.87
CA SER A 98 -5.42 -34.48 12.24
C SER A 98 -4.87 -33.66 11.08
N PHE A 99 -4.87 -34.24 9.87
CA PHE A 99 -4.44 -33.53 8.66
C PHE A 99 -5.33 -32.32 8.35
N LEU A 100 -6.66 -32.48 8.35
CA LEU A 100 -7.59 -31.38 8.13
C LEU A 100 -7.42 -30.27 9.17
N ASN A 101 -7.22 -30.63 10.44
CA ASN A 101 -6.94 -29.67 11.50
C ASN A 101 -5.65 -28.89 11.23
N THR A 102 -4.58 -29.54 10.77
CA THR A 102 -3.34 -28.82 10.40
C THR A 102 -3.55 -27.83 9.26
N LEU A 103 -4.36 -28.18 8.26
CA LEU A 103 -4.70 -27.29 7.14
C LEU A 103 -5.55 -26.10 7.61
N ILE A 104 -6.54 -26.35 8.48
CA ILE A 104 -7.37 -25.29 9.07
C ILE A 104 -6.53 -24.34 9.91
N LEU A 105 -5.61 -24.87 10.75
CA LEU A 105 -4.70 -24.04 11.54
C LEU A 105 -3.80 -23.20 10.66
N LYS A 106 -3.25 -23.77 9.58
CA LYS A 106 -2.42 -23.03 8.62
C LYS A 106 -3.22 -21.92 7.92
N ALA A 107 -4.42 -22.24 7.42
CA ALA A 107 -5.30 -21.25 6.79
C ALA A 107 -5.72 -20.14 7.77
N GLY A 108 -5.98 -20.50 9.03
CA GLY A 108 -6.27 -19.56 10.12
C GLY A 108 -5.10 -18.62 10.40
N ALA A 109 -3.88 -19.15 10.48
CA ALA A 109 -2.66 -18.38 10.69
C ALA A 109 -2.39 -17.41 9.54
N GLU A 110 -2.52 -17.85 8.29
CA GLU A 110 -2.37 -16.99 7.10
C GLU A 110 -3.40 -15.87 7.10
N ARG A 111 -4.68 -16.17 7.38
CA ARG A 111 -5.73 -15.15 7.50
C ARG A 111 -5.43 -14.12 8.58
N GLN A 112 -4.98 -14.56 9.76
CA GLN A 112 -4.60 -13.66 10.84
C GLN A 112 -3.42 -12.76 10.45
N LYS A 113 -2.42 -13.29 9.75
CA LYS A 113 -1.28 -12.51 9.24
C LYS A 113 -1.75 -11.41 8.29
N HIS A 114 -2.65 -11.73 7.35
CA HIS A 114 -3.21 -10.73 6.44
C HIS A 114 -4.03 -9.67 7.17
N PHE A 115 -4.81 -10.07 8.18
CA PHE A 115 -5.59 -9.13 8.99
C PHE A 115 -4.70 -8.16 9.79
N GLN A 116 -3.62 -8.67 10.39
CA GLN A 116 -2.65 -7.85 11.10
C GLN A 116 -1.94 -6.88 10.15
N ALA A 117 -1.49 -7.34 8.99
CA ALA A 117 -0.86 -6.49 7.98
C ALA A 117 -1.82 -5.38 7.50
N ALA A 118 -3.08 -5.70 7.22
CA ALA A 118 -4.07 -4.71 6.84
C ALA A 118 -4.31 -3.67 7.95
N LYS A 119 -4.34 -4.09 9.22
CA LYS A 119 -4.49 -3.18 10.36
C LYS A 119 -3.28 -2.25 10.52
N LEU A 120 -2.06 -2.75 10.31
CA LEU A 120 -0.85 -1.94 10.32
C LEU A 120 -0.88 -0.88 9.22
N VAL A 121 -1.19 -1.27 7.98
CA VAL A 121 -1.30 -0.33 6.84
C VAL A 121 -2.36 0.74 7.11
N ARG A 122 -3.52 0.38 7.69
CA ARG A 122 -4.53 1.35 8.10
C ARG A 122 -4.02 2.31 9.16
N LYS A 123 -3.29 1.83 10.16
CA LYS A 123 -2.72 2.68 11.21
C LYS A 123 -1.65 3.63 10.68
N GLU A 124 -0.79 3.16 9.79
CA GLU A 124 0.23 4.00 9.13
C GLU A 124 -0.42 5.06 8.23
N THR A 125 -1.47 4.70 7.49
CA THR A 125 -2.20 5.65 6.64
C THR A 125 -2.96 6.68 7.48
N GLU A 126 -3.64 6.28 8.56
CA GLU A 126 -4.25 7.19 9.53
C GLU A 126 -3.22 8.18 10.11
N GLN A 127 -2.02 7.70 10.45
CA GLN A 127 -0.94 8.55 10.96
C GLN A 127 -0.47 9.56 9.89
N LYS A 128 -0.31 9.13 8.64
CA LYS A 128 0.08 10.02 7.53
C LYS A 128 -0.98 11.11 7.30
N VAL A 129 -2.26 10.75 7.29
CA VAL A 129 -3.35 11.72 7.15
C VAL A 129 -3.30 12.77 8.25
N LYS A 130 -3.19 12.34 9.52
CA LYS A 130 -3.06 13.28 10.65
C LYS A 130 -1.83 14.19 10.53
N ASN A 131 -0.70 13.67 10.07
CA ASN A 131 0.49 14.49 9.86
C ASN A 131 0.26 15.55 8.77
N PHE A 132 -0.42 15.21 7.68
CA PHE A 132 -0.77 16.19 6.64
C PHE A 132 -1.77 17.23 7.14
N GLU A 133 -2.78 16.83 7.92
CA GLU A 133 -3.73 17.76 8.53
C GLU A 133 -3.04 18.75 9.47
N ASN A 134 -2.14 18.24 10.33
CA ASN A 134 -1.36 19.09 11.24
C ASN A 134 -0.46 20.06 10.49
N HIS A 135 0.24 19.59 9.44
CA HIS A 135 1.11 20.45 8.65
C HIS A 135 0.34 21.51 7.86
N ALA A 136 -0.82 21.15 7.31
CA ALA A 136 -1.70 22.10 6.65
C ALA A 136 -2.21 23.17 7.63
N ALA A 137 -2.57 22.78 8.86
CA ALA A 137 -2.97 23.71 9.91
C ALA A 137 -1.83 24.66 10.33
N GLU A 138 -0.60 24.14 10.45
CA GLU A 138 0.60 24.94 10.74
C GLU A 138 0.85 26.00 9.64
N ILE A 139 0.77 25.60 8.36
CA ILE A 139 0.91 26.53 7.23
C ILE A 139 -0.18 27.61 7.27
N LEU A 140 -1.42 27.24 7.58
CA LEU A 140 -2.54 28.18 7.65
C LEU A 140 -2.31 29.20 8.77
N GLU A 141 -1.96 28.76 9.97
CA GLU A 141 -1.71 29.67 11.10
C GLU A 141 -0.48 30.55 10.85
N SER A 142 0.58 30.02 10.21
CA SER A 142 1.72 30.83 9.76
C SER A 142 1.29 31.90 8.77
N ALA A 143 0.56 31.53 7.71
CA ALA A 143 0.10 32.47 6.69
C ALA A 143 -0.84 33.54 7.26
N LYS A 144 -1.67 33.17 8.24
CA LYS A 144 -2.56 34.10 8.95
C LYS A 144 -1.77 35.08 9.81
N SER A 145 -0.74 34.60 10.52
CA SER A 145 0.18 35.44 11.28
C SER A 145 0.92 36.43 10.37
N ASP A 146 1.44 35.95 9.23
CA ASP A 146 2.15 36.77 8.26
C ASP A 146 1.22 37.82 7.63
N SER A 147 0.01 37.43 7.23
CA SER A 147 -0.99 38.36 6.71
C SER A 147 -1.32 39.45 7.73
N LYS A 148 -1.48 39.09 9.00
CA LYS A 148 -1.75 40.05 10.07
C LYS A 148 -0.59 41.03 10.25
N LEU A 149 0.64 40.52 10.29
CA LEU A 149 1.85 41.35 10.36
C LEU A 149 1.93 42.33 9.18
N ILE A 150 1.66 41.87 7.96
CA ILE A 150 1.65 42.72 6.76
C ILE A 150 0.59 43.80 6.90
N THR A 151 -0.64 43.47 7.31
CA THR A 151 -1.70 44.48 7.47
C THR A 151 -1.33 45.51 8.53
N GLU A 152 -0.82 45.09 9.69
CA GLU A 152 -0.45 46.00 10.78
C GLU A 152 0.73 46.91 10.39
N THR A 153 1.73 46.37 9.68
CA THR A 153 2.85 47.17 9.18
C THR A 153 2.43 48.16 8.10
N MET A 154 1.50 47.78 7.21
CA MET A 154 0.96 48.67 6.19
C MET A 154 0.10 49.78 6.81
N ASP A 155 -0.75 49.46 7.78
CA ASP A 155 -1.57 50.45 8.49
C ASP A 155 -0.71 51.45 9.27
N ALA A 156 0.35 50.97 9.92
CA ALA A 156 1.32 51.82 10.60
C ALA A 156 2.05 52.74 9.61
N ASN A 157 2.51 52.22 8.47
CA ASN A 157 3.18 53.01 7.45
C ASN A 157 2.23 54.04 6.80
N ALA A 158 1.01 53.64 6.46
CA ALA A 158 0.00 54.54 5.94
C ALA A 158 -0.30 55.68 6.93
N SER A 159 -0.47 55.36 8.21
CA SER A 159 -0.68 56.35 9.27
C SER A 159 0.51 57.31 9.39
N PHE A 160 1.74 56.79 9.33
CA PHE A 160 2.95 57.59 9.34
C PHE A 160 3.05 58.53 8.13
N ILE A 161 2.74 58.05 6.92
CA ILE A 161 2.74 58.87 5.70
C ILE A 161 1.69 59.98 5.80
N VAL A 162 0.47 59.67 6.24
CA VAL A 162 -0.60 60.66 6.41
C VAL A 162 -0.21 61.73 7.44
N GLU A 163 0.33 61.33 8.60
CA GLU A 163 0.74 62.29 9.63
C GLU A 163 1.96 63.11 9.19
N SER A 164 2.94 62.52 8.49
CA SER A 164 4.06 63.27 7.92
C SER A 164 3.61 64.29 6.87
N ALA A 165 2.71 63.91 5.96
CA ALA A 165 2.11 64.81 4.99
C ALA A 165 1.32 65.93 5.67
N ARG A 166 0.59 65.62 6.74
CA ARG A 166 -0.13 66.60 7.57
C ARG A 166 0.82 67.60 8.22
N ILE A 167 1.93 67.15 8.79
CA ILE A 167 2.96 68.01 9.41
C ILE A 167 3.56 68.95 8.35
N ILE A 168 3.91 68.42 7.17
CA ILE A 168 4.45 69.22 6.05
C ILE A 168 3.41 70.25 5.59
N GLY A 169 2.15 69.84 5.43
CA GLY A 169 1.06 70.74 5.05
C GLY A 169 0.84 71.87 6.06
N LEU A 170 0.86 71.55 7.36
CA LEU A 170 0.78 72.56 8.43
C LEU A 170 1.99 73.51 8.40
N LYS A 171 3.20 73.00 8.19
CA LYS A 171 4.41 73.82 8.06
C LYS A 171 4.29 74.81 6.90
N ASN A 172 3.82 74.35 5.74
CA ASN A 172 3.60 75.21 4.57
C ASN A 172 2.51 76.26 4.83
N LEU A 173 1.43 75.90 5.51
CA LEU A 173 0.37 76.83 5.89
C LEU A 173 0.88 77.90 6.87
N TYR A 174 1.67 77.53 7.87
CA TYR A 174 2.29 78.50 8.78
C TYR A 174 3.27 79.43 8.09
N SER A 175 4.02 78.90 7.11
CA SER A 175 4.93 79.72 6.31
C SER A 175 4.18 80.73 5.44
N THR A 176 3.09 80.32 4.78
CA THR A 176 2.30 81.20 3.90
C THR A 176 1.54 82.28 4.66
N LEU A 177 1.01 81.96 5.86
CA LEU A 177 0.35 82.93 6.74
C LEU A 177 1.33 83.77 7.58
N ASN A 178 2.64 83.57 7.40
CA ASN A 178 3.71 84.24 8.15
C ASN A 178 3.53 84.16 9.69
N LEU A 179 3.08 83.01 10.19
CA LEU A 179 2.89 82.75 11.62
C LEU A 179 4.21 82.26 12.24
N THR A 180 5.01 83.20 12.73
CA THR A 180 6.35 82.92 13.30
C THR A 180 6.29 82.55 14.77
N ASP A 181 5.39 83.17 15.55
CA ASP A 181 5.26 82.92 16.98
C ASP A 181 4.40 81.66 17.29
N MET A 182 4.89 80.82 18.20
CA MET A 182 4.19 79.62 18.67
C MET A 182 2.81 79.94 19.25
N ARG A 183 2.66 81.10 19.92
CA ARG A 183 1.36 81.52 20.46
C ARG A 183 0.33 81.76 19.36
N GLN A 184 0.75 82.26 18.20
CA GLN A 184 -0.14 82.51 17.07
C GLN A 184 -0.54 81.20 16.38
N ARG A 185 0.41 80.25 16.25
CA ARG A 185 0.13 78.90 15.73
C ARG A 185 -0.88 78.14 16.60
N ASN A 186 -0.70 78.17 17.92
CA ASN A 186 -1.63 77.52 18.86
C ASN A 186 -3.04 78.11 18.80
N LYS A 187 -3.16 79.44 18.63
CA LYS A 187 -4.47 80.10 18.44
C LYS A 187 -5.12 79.69 17.12
N PHE A 188 -4.34 79.63 16.05
CA PHE A 188 -4.84 79.20 14.74
C PHE A 188 -5.30 77.73 14.76
N ASP A 189 -4.50 76.83 15.35
CA ASP A 189 -4.86 75.42 15.51
C ASP A 189 -6.13 75.25 16.36
N TYR A 190 -6.27 76.04 17.42
CA TYR A 190 -7.49 76.07 18.22
C TYR A 190 -8.70 76.53 17.39
N LEU A 191 -8.60 77.62 16.63
CA LEU A 191 -9.70 78.07 15.76
C LEU A 191 -10.04 77.02 14.68
N ARG A 192 -9.03 76.34 14.13
CA ARG A 192 -9.22 75.28 13.13
C ARG A 192 -9.87 74.02 13.74
N SER A 193 -9.51 73.63 14.96
CA SER A 193 -10.14 72.48 15.63
C SER A 193 -11.60 72.79 15.98
N LEU A 194 -11.87 74.05 16.33
CA LEU A 194 -13.19 74.58 16.59
C LEU A 194 -14.07 74.66 15.32
N GLN A 195 -13.51 75.00 14.15
CA GLN A 195 -14.24 75.02 12.88
C GLN A 195 -14.78 73.64 12.46
N LYS A 196 -14.15 72.55 12.91
CA LYS A 196 -14.62 71.17 12.64
C LYS A 196 -15.83 70.77 13.48
N VAL A 197 -16.26 71.59 14.44
CA VAL A 197 -17.46 71.36 15.24
C VAL A 197 -18.62 72.09 14.56
N ASN A 198 -19.59 71.34 14.06
CA ASN A 198 -20.72 71.86 13.25
C ASN A 198 -21.67 72.82 13.99
N ASP A 199 -21.46 73.09 15.28
CA ASP A 199 -22.34 73.92 16.11
C ASP A 199 -21.56 74.91 16.98
N LEU A 200 -20.59 75.59 16.36
CA LEU A 200 -19.71 76.50 17.06
C LEU A 200 -20.10 77.96 16.82
N ARG A 201 -20.62 78.63 17.87
CA ARG A 201 -20.87 80.07 17.87
C ARG A 201 -19.68 80.80 18.50
N LEU A 202 -18.90 81.53 17.69
CA LEU A 202 -17.76 82.35 18.13
C LEU A 202 -18.20 83.81 18.28
N THR A 203 -18.30 84.28 19.52
CA THR A 203 -18.47 85.70 19.83
C THR A 203 -17.10 86.34 20.06
N ILE A 204 -16.62 87.11 19.08
CA ILE A 204 -15.37 87.89 19.21
C ILE A 204 -15.71 89.20 19.93
N GLY A 205 -15.71 89.15 21.26
CA GLY A 205 -15.82 90.33 22.13
C GLY A 205 -14.50 90.55 22.87
N TYR A 206 -13.91 91.74 22.72
CA TYR A 206 -12.83 92.16 23.61
C TYR A 206 -13.40 92.26 25.02
N ASN A 207 -12.85 91.45 25.92
CA ASN A 207 -13.18 91.27 27.33
C ASN A 207 -14.21 90.17 27.62
N GLN A 208 -13.68 89.09 28.21
CA GLN A 208 -14.35 88.02 28.96
C GLN A 208 -14.63 86.71 28.20
N LYS A 209 -13.83 85.70 28.57
CA LYS A 209 -13.91 84.27 28.21
C LYS A 209 -15.20 83.66 28.74
N ILE A 210 -15.89 82.85 27.92
CA ILE A 210 -16.39 81.50 28.25
C ILE A 210 -16.60 80.76 26.91
N SER A 211 -15.98 79.59 26.72
CA SER A 211 -16.35 78.63 25.68
C SER A 211 -17.06 77.46 26.36
N GLY A 212 -18.32 77.20 26.01
CA GLY A 212 -19.11 76.08 26.49
C GLY A 212 -19.75 75.33 25.32
N SER A 213 -19.71 74.00 25.38
CA SER A 213 -20.48 73.12 24.49
C SER A 213 -21.89 73.00 25.06
N PHE A 214 -22.89 73.49 24.32
CA PHE A 214 -24.29 73.34 24.71
C PHE A 214 -24.92 72.16 23.96
N PRO A 215 -25.58 71.21 24.65
CA PRO A 215 -26.28 70.12 23.99
C PRO A 215 -27.47 70.65 23.19
N LYS A 216 -27.72 70.06 22.03
CA LYS A 216 -28.86 70.36 21.17
C LYS A 216 -30.17 69.99 21.89
N VAL A 217 -31.12 70.93 21.88
CA VAL A 217 -32.53 70.71 22.24
C VAL A 217 -33.22 69.93 21.13
#